data_AF-A0A956Y0F8-F1
#
_entry.id   AF-A0A956Y0F8-F1
#
_cell.length_a   1.000
_cell.length_b   1.000
_cell.length_c   1.000
_cell.angle_alpha   90.00
_cell.angle_beta   90.00
_cell.angle_gamma   90.00
#
_symmetry.space_group_name_H-M   'P 1'
#
loop_
_entity.id
_entity.type
_entity.pdbx_description
1 polymer ?
#
loop_
_entity_poly.entity_id
_entity_poly.type
_entity_poly.pdbx_seq_one_letter_code
_entity_poly.pdbx_strand_id
1 'polypeptide(L)'
;MDVTPVPADPNVKLDDRPRRPRNSAGCWIVTSLTAFIVFVLVIVGLFLPPISLYERLFGPKYVPLTEPGDSLATSDEGFRLVAAAESDEFGASLTAVSLRDYVAADSTTQEWIPATRSAVPYYLALQSPVYSIEASGDTPGALVYSIHIPGNAPDRDLLDLYGWQDETQSWEFVAAQVVENRLEATTDTLYQHVALFQAAPDTPRVVVSYDVTQVLNANAANAATIVAPAGLQPTLDGKVIGSLAPGFDTNAGYLVMPIIRDF
;
A
#
# COMPACT_ATOMS: atom_id res chain seq x y z
N MET A 1 49.10 -45.23 95.46
CA MET A 1 48.33 -46.49 95.44
C MET A 1 46.91 -46.15 95.89
N ASP A 2 45.82 -46.51 95.25
CA ASP A 2 45.49 -46.96 93.90
C ASP A 2 43.94 -46.95 93.89
N VAL A 3 43.34 -46.34 92.86
CA VAL A 3 42.03 -46.64 92.21
C VAL A 3 40.88 -47.20 93.09
N THR A 4 39.69 -46.58 93.23
CA THR A 4 38.63 -46.41 92.21
C THR A 4 37.45 -45.59 92.78
N PRO A 5 36.71 -44.84 91.95
CA PRO A 5 35.26 -45.01 91.99
C PRO A 5 34.60 -45.25 90.62
N VAL A 6 33.68 -46.21 90.64
CA VAL A 6 32.44 -46.44 89.87
C VAL A 6 32.32 -45.83 88.47
N PRO A 7 32.13 -46.65 87.40
CA PRO A 7 31.88 -46.16 86.05
C PRO A 7 30.50 -45.52 85.91
N ALA A 8 30.48 -44.33 85.31
CA ALA A 8 29.27 -43.65 84.87
C ALA A 8 28.61 -44.41 83.70
N ASP A 9 27.31 -44.63 83.82
CA ASP A 9 26.43 -45.22 82.81
C ASP A 9 26.45 -44.35 81.52
N PRO A 10 26.96 -44.87 80.39
CA PRO A 10 27.10 -44.12 79.16
C PRO A 10 25.74 -43.97 78.48
N ASN A 11 25.00 -42.98 78.93
CA ASN A 11 24.22 -42.05 78.11
C ASN A 11 23.33 -42.67 77.02
N VAL A 12 22.05 -42.85 77.39
CA VAL A 12 20.89 -42.20 76.75
C VAL A 12 20.96 -42.12 75.22
N LYS A 13 20.24 -43.05 74.56
CA LYS A 13 19.87 -42.95 73.14
C LYS A 13 19.05 -41.68 72.89
N LEU A 14 19.70 -40.64 72.36
CA LEU A 14 19.03 -39.45 71.85
C LEU A 14 18.83 -39.55 70.34
N ASP A 15 17.55 -39.68 70.00
CA ASP A 15 16.90 -39.15 68.80
C ASP A 15 17.33 -39.76 67.45
N ASP A 16 16.67 -40.88 67.14
CA ASP A 16 16.60 -41.50 65.82
C ASP A 16 15.68 -40.66 64.92
N ARG A 17 16.15 -39.49 64.47
CA ARG A 17 15.45 -38.75 63.40
C ARG A 17 16.01 -39.21 62.05
N PRO A 18 15.18 -39.70 61.13
CA PRO A 18 15.64 -39.99 59.78
C PRO A 18 16.19 -38.70 59.17
N ARG A 19 17.49 -38.71 58.84
CA ARG A 19 18.09 -37.69 57.98
C ARG A 19 17.33 -37.74 56.64
N ARG A 20 16.39 -36.82 56.44
CA ARG A 20 15.76 -36.61 55.13
C ARG A 20 16.89 -36.45 54.10
N PRO A 21 16.92 -37.23 53.02
CA PRO A 21 17.89 -37.03 51.96
C PRO A 21 17.75 -35.58 51.49
N ARG A 22 18.85 -34.85 51.60
CA ARG A 22 18.97 -33.47 51.18
C ARG A 22 18.96 -33.51 49.66
N ASN A 23 17.78 -33.31 49.07
CA ASN A 23 17.55 -33.28 47.62
C ASN A 23 18.27 -32.07 46.98
N SER A 24 19.60 -32.10 46.98
CA SER A 24 20.47 -31.03 46.47
C SER A 24 20.53 -31.00 44.95
N ALA A 25 20.24 -32.12 44.29
CA ALA A 25 20.24 -32.23 42.83
C ALA A 25 18.98 -31.62 42.18
N GLY A 26 17.84 -31.63 42.89
CA GLY A 26 16.58 -31.08 42.38
C GLY A 26 16.57 -29.55 42.31
N CYS A 27 17.27 -28.88 43.23
CA CYS A 27 17.34 -27.41 43.25
C CYS A 27 18.08 -26.85 42.02
N TRP A 28 19.18 -27.50 41.60
CA TRP A 28 19.99 -27.03 40.47
C TRP A 28 19.26 -27.15 39.14
N ILE A 29 18.54 -28.24 38.91
CA ILE A 29 17.74 -28.45 37.69
C ILE A 29 16.63 -27.40 37.60
N VAL A 30 15.93 -27.12 38.72
CA VAL A 30 14.87 -26.12 38.74
C VAL A 30 15.43 -24.72 38.52
N THR A 31 16.58 -24.37 39.11
CA THR A 31 17.22 -23.07 38.86
C THR A 31 17.69 -22.92 37.42
N SER A 32 18.28 -23.95 36.81
CA SER A 32 18.71 -23.91 35.41
C SER A 32 17.53 -23.81 34.45
N LEU A 33 16.46 -24.58 34.69
CA LEU A 33 15.25 -24.52 33.87
C LEU A 33 14.57 -23.15 33.98
N THR A 34 14.48 -22.60 35.19
CA THR A 34 13.89 -21.27 35.42
C THR A 34 14.74 -20.19 34.74
N ALA A 35 16.06 -20.24 34.86
CA ALA A 35 16.96 -19.29 34.20
C ALA A 35 16.83 -19.37 32.66
N PHE A 36 16.71 -20.58 32.10
CA PHE A 36 16.50 -20.78 30.68
C PHE A 36 15.16 -20.19 30.21
N ILE A 37 14.07 -20.45 30.95
CA ILE A 37 12.75 -19.89 30.63
C ILE A 37 12.78 -18.37 30.70
N VAL A 38 13.39 -17.79 31.74
CA VAL A 38 13.53 -16.32 31.86
C VAL A 38 14.35 -15.77 30.71
N PHE A 39 15.45 -16.41 30.33
CA PHE A 39 16.27 -15.99 29.19
C PHE A 39 15.48 -16.02 27.87
N VAL A 40 14.72 -17.08 27.62
CA VAL A 40 13.85 -17.17 26.44
C VAL A 40 12.76 -16.10 26.48
N LEU A 41 12.13 -15.86 27.62
CA LEU A 41 11.11 -14.81 27.77
C LEU A 41 11.70 -13.40 27.59
N VAL A 42 12.94 -13.16 27.99
CA VAL A 42 13.64 -11.89 27.71
C VAL A 42 13.87 -11.74 26.21
N ILE A 43 14.33 -12.79 25.52
CA ILE A 43 14.48 -12.76 24.06
C ILE A 43 13.14 -12.48 23.40
N VAL A 44 12.09 -13.23 23.73
CA VAL A 44 10.75 -13.00 23.15
C VAL A 44 10.24 -11.60 23.50
N GLY A 45 10.50 -11.12 24.72
CA GLY A 45 10.17 -9.77 25.17
C GLY A 45 10.87 -8.66 24.39
N LEU A 46 12.10 -8.89 23.92
CA LEU A 46 12.83 -7.95 23.05
C LEU A 46 12.21 -7.86 21.63
N PHE A 47 11.52 -8.91 21.19
CA PHE A 47 10.79 -8.95 19.91
C PHE A 47 9.32 -8.54 20.04
N LEU A 48 8.78 -8.43 21.25
CA LEU A 48 7.43 -7.93 21.48
C LEU A 48 7.41 -6.38 21.44
N PRO A 49 6.30 -5.76 20.99
CA PRO A 49 6.08 -4.33 21.16
C PRO A 49 6.11 -3.99 22.67
N PRO A 50 6.85 -2.96 23.13
CA PRO A 50 7.31 -1.77 22.41
C PRO A 50 8.80 -1.74 21.98
N ILE A 51 9.60 -2.78 22.29
CA ILE A 51 11.06 -2.72 22.08
C ILE A 51 11.44 -3.07 20.64
N SER A 52 10.67 -3.95 20.00
CA SER A 52 10.75 -4.32 18.57
C SER A 52 12.19 -4.35 18.03
N LEU A 53 13.09 -5.10 18.70
CA LEU A 53 14.52 -5.05 18.38
C LEU A 53 14.80 -5.44 16.91
N TYR A 54 13.95 -6.30 16.35
CA TYR A 54 14.00 -6.70 14.95
C TYR A 54 13.79 -5.50 14.00
N GLU A 55 12.76 -4.69 14.21
CA GLU A 55 12.51 -3.48 13.41
C GLU A 55 13.64 -2.47 13.58
N ARG A 56 14.24 -2.36 14.77
CA ARG A 56 15.39 -1.47 14.98
C ARG A 56 16.68 -1.93 14.29
N LEU A 57 16.88 -3.24 14.16
CA LEU A 57 18.10 -3.81 13.54
C LEU A 57 17.95 -4.05 12.03
N PHE A 58 16.74 -4.36 11.57
CA PHE A 58 16.45 -4.82 10.21
C PHE A 58 15.31 -4.05 9.52
N GLY A 59 14.65 -3.13 10.21
CA GLY A 59 13.61 -2.28 9.63
C GLY A 59 14.16 -1.16 8.75
N PRO A 60 13.26 -0.44 8.06
CA PRO A 60 13.63 0.67 7.19
C PRO A 60 14.41 1.75 7.96
N LYS A 61 15.48 2.24 7.33
CA LYS A 61 16.30 3.32 7.88
C LYS A 61 15.70 4.65 7.48
N TYR A 62 14.98 5.27 8.41
CA TYR A 62 14.44 6.61 8.22
C TYR A 62 15.55 7.66 8.28
N VAL A 63 15.51 8.59 7.34
CA VAL A 63 16.34 9.80 7.35
C VAL A 63 15.51 10.92 7.98
N PRO A 64 16.00 11.58 9.04
CA PRO A 64 15.28 12.69 9.64
C PRO A 64 15.18 13.85 8.66
N LEU A 65 13.99 14.45 8.58
CA LEU A 65 13.66 15.61 7.76
C LEU A 65 12.94 16.64 8.63
N THR A 66 13.65 17.19 9.62
CA THR A 66 13.07 18.00 10.69
C THR A 66 13.16 19.50 10.41
N GLU A 67 14.16 19.94 9.65
CA GLU A 67 14.38 21.35 9.33
C GLU A 67 13.93 21.69 7.89
N PRO A 68 13.48 22.93 7.63
CA PRO A 68 13.08 23.33 6.29
C PRO A 68 14.27 23.31 5.35
N GLY A 69 14.14 22.61 4.23
CA GLY A 69 15.21 22.38 3.26
C GLY A 69 15.89 21.01 3.41
N ASP A 70 15.64 20.29 4.49
CA ASP A 70 16.03 18.89 4.60
C ASP A 70 15.40 18.09 3.45
N SER A 71 16.20 17.25 2.80
CA SER A 71 15.72 16.50 1.64
C SER A 71 16.29 15.09 1.58
N LEU A 72 15.47 14.20 1.01
CA LEU A 72 15.80 12.82 0.74
C LEU A 72 15.47 12.51 -0.71
N ALA A 73 16.38 11.83 -1.42
CA ALA A 73 16.17 11.38 -2.78
C ALA A 73 16.17 9.85 -2.85
N THR A 74 15.47 9.31 -3.84
CA THR A 74 15.54 7.89 -4.18
C THR A 74 16.90 7.52 -4.75
N SER A 75 17.26 6.23 -4.70
CA SER A 75 18.56 5.74 -5.20
C SER A 75 18.79 5.97 -6.69
N ASP A 76 17.72 6.12 -7.47
CA ASP A 76 17.75 6.43 -8.90
C ASP A 76 17.71 7.94 -9.18
N GLU A 77 17.70 8.79 -8.14
CA GLU A 77 17.54 10.26 -8.21
C GLU A 77 16.26 10.73 -8.93
N GLY A 78 15.33 9.81 -9.17
CA GLY A 78 14.08 10.06 -9.89
C GLY A 78 13.05 10.83 -9.07
N PHE A 79 13.09 10.73 -7.75
CA PHE A 79 12.21 11.44 -6.83
C PHE A 79 12.99 12.03 -5.66
N ARG A 80 12.59 13.23 -5.25
CA ARG A 80 13.08 13.90 -4.05
C ARG A 80 11.90 14.41 -3.22
N LEU A 81 11.95 14.11 -1.93
CA LEU A 81 11.09 14.66 -0.90
C LEU A 81 11.86 15.73 -0.14
N VAL A 82 11.25 16.90 0.08
CA VAL A 82 11.85 18.00 0.85
C VAL A 82 10.88 18.43 1.94
N ALA A 83 11.37 18.61 3.17
CA ALA A 83 10.60 19.27 4.22
C ALA A 83 10.56 20.78 3.94
N ALA A 84 9.38 21.34 3.78
CA ALA A 84 9.19 22.79 3.60
C ALA A 84 8.75 23.50 4.89
N ALA A 85 8.44 22.74 5.94
CA ALA A 85 8.11 23.23 7.27
C ALA A 85 8.89 22.43 8.32
N GLU A 86 9.02 23.01 9.51
CA GLU A 86 9.63 22.34 10.65
C GLU A 86 8.74 21.18 11.16
N SER A 87 9.38 20.15 11.70
CA SER A 87 8.72 19.05 12.43
C SER A 87 9.63 18.52 13.53
N ASP A 88 9.04 17.93 14.58
CA ASP A 88 9.81 17.48 15.74
C ASP A 88 10.55 16.16 15.49
N GLU A 89 9.89 15.19 14.85
CA GLU A 89 10.40 13.81 14.72
C GLU A 89 10.15 13.19 13.33
N PHE A 90 9.91 13.98 12.29
CA PHE A 90 9.65 13.43 10.95
C PHE A 90 10.87 12.70 10.39
N GLY A 91 10.68 11.44 10.03
CA GLY A 91 11.67 10.64 9.33
C GLY A 91 11.05 9.95 8.12
N ALA A 92 11.74 9.95 6.98
CA ALA A 92 11.26 9.34 5.75
C ALA A 92 12.25 8.29 5.20
N SER A 93 11.71 7.30 4.50
CA SER A 93 12.46 6.32 3.71
C SER A 93 11.83 6.24 2.33
N LEU A 94 12.64 6.31 1.27
CA LEU A 94 12.17 6.34 -0.11
C LEU A 94 12.64 5.09 -0.86
N THR A 95 11.74 4.47 -1.60
CA THR A 95 12.05 3.39 -2.54
C THR A 95 11.43 3.66 -3.90
N ALA A 96 12.05 3.16 -4.96
CA ALA A 96 11.56 3.29 -6.33
C ALA A 96 11.26 1.91 -6.91
N VAL A 97 10.05 1.71 -7.42
CA VAL A 97 9.65 0.52 -8.17
C VAL A 97 9.60 0.88 -9.64
N SER A 98 10.47 0.24 -10.45
CA SER A 98 10.54 0.52 -11.87
C SER A 98 9.19 0.27 -12.56
N LEU A 99 8.90 1.02 -13.62
CA LEU A 99 7.66 0.84 -14.39
C LEU A 99 7.47 -0.61 -14.86
N ARG A 100 8.55 -1.25 -15.31
CA ARG A 100 8.54 -2.64 -15.75
C ARG A 100 8.15 -3.57 -14.60
N ASP A 101 8.77 -3.40 -13.44
CA ASP A 101 8.53 -4.30 -12.32
C ASP A 101 7.16 -4.04 -11.68
N TYR A 102 6.67 -2.79 -11.69
CA TYR A 102 5.31 -2.44 -11.28
C TYR A 102 4.27 -3.11 -12.18
N VAL A 103 4.44 -3.06 -13.51
CA VAL A 103 3.51 -3.69 -14.47
C VAL A 103 3.64 -5.21 -14.50
N ALA A 104 4.85 -5.75 -14.34
CA ALA A 104 5.10 -7.18 -14.35
C ALA A 104 4.75 -7.87 -13.02
N ALA A 105 4.68 -7.11 -11.90
CA ALA A 105 4.55 -7.67 -10.57
C ALA A 105 3.43 -8.70 -10.46
N ASP A 106 3.83 -9.94 -10.15
CA ASP A 106 3.00 -10.97 -9.57
C ASP A 106 2.80 -10.70 -8.06
N SER A 107 1.86 -11.39 -7.41
CA SER A 107 1.50 -11.22 -5.99
C SER A 107 2.61 -11.49 -4.97
N THR A 108 3.85 -11.70 -5.42
CA THR A 108 5.06 -11.86 -4.60
C THR A 108 5.87 -10.57 -4.46
N THR A 109 5.56 -9.54 -5.24
CA THR A 109 6.13 -8.20 -5.11
C THR A 109 5.28 -7.40 -4.11
N GLN A 110 5.89 -6.45 -3.39
CA GLN A 110 5.32 -5.63 -2.29
C GLN A 110 3.79 -5.56 -2.25
N GLU A 111 3.18 -5.86 -1.09
CA GLU A 111 1.73 -6.10 -0.93
C GLU A 111 0.82 -4.96 -1.45
N TRP A 112 1.32 -3.72 -1.51
CA TRP A 112 0.56 -2.56 -2.00
C TRP A 112 0.37 -2.53 -3.52
N ILE A 113 1.26 -3.16 -4.30
CA ILE A 113 1.28 -3.04 -5.77
C ILE A 113 -0.04 -3.49 -6.42
N PRO A 114 -0.65 -4.65 -6.06
CA PRO A 114 -1.93 -5.05 -6.64
C PRO A 114 -3.05 -4.03 -6.40
N ALA A 115 -3.11 -3.44 -5.21
CA ALA A 115 -4.13 -2.46 -4.85
C ALA A 115 -3.97 -1.18 -5.69
N THR A 116 -2.79 -0.57 -5.68
CA THR A 116 -2.52 0.66 -6.42
C THR A 116 -2.69 0.50 -7.92
N ARG A 117 -2.35 -0.67 -8.49
CA ARG A 117 -2.53 -0.97 -9.91
C ARG A 117 -3.99 -1.05 -10.31
N SER A 118 -4.80 -1.75 -9.51
CA SER A 118 -6.21 -1.95 -9.81
C SER A 118 -7.02 -0.65 -9.74
N ALA A 119 -6.52 0.32 -8.97
CA ALA A 119 -7.15 1.61 -8.77
C ALA A 119 -6.66 2.71 -9.74
N VAL A 120 -5.73 2.42 -10.65
CA VAL A 120 -5.34 3.38 -11.70
C VAL A 120 -6.56 3.67 -12.59
N PRO A 121 -7.01 4.93 -12.71
CA PRO A 121 -8.10 5.28 -13.59
C PRO A 121 -7.82 4.89 -15.05
N TYR A 122 -8.84 4.39 -15.76
CA TYR A 122 -8.69 3.86 -17.13
C TYR A 122 -8.20 4.89 -18.15
N TYR A 123 -8.36 6.18 -17.86
CA TYR A 123 -7.92 7.30 -18.69
C TYR A 123 -6.51 7.78 -18.33
N LEU A 124 -5.79 7.09 -17.45
CA LEU A 124 -4.41 7.42 -17.08
C LEU A 124 -3.44 6.32 -17.48
N ALA A 125 -2.31 6.72 -18.05
CA ALA A 125 -1.20 5.85 -18.39
C ALA A 125 0.03 6.24 -17.55
N LEU A 126 0.51 5.32 -16.72
CA LEU A 126 1.70 5.51 -15.88
C LEU A 126 2.96 5.73 -16.74
N GLN A 127 3.72 6.80 -16.47
CA GLN A 127 4.91 7.20 -17.25
C GLN A 127 6.22 7.12 -16.48
N SER A 128 6.19 7.12 -15.14
CA SER A 128 7.39 7.05 -14.29
C SER A 128 7.45 5.73 -13.50
N PRO A 129 8.58 5.45 -12.81
CA PRO A 129 8.56 4.58 -11.64
C PRO A 129 7.47 5.01 -10.64
N VAL A 130 7.03 4.07 -9.81
CA VAL A 130 6.21 4.39 -8.63
C VAL A 130 7.15 4.51 -7.44
N TYR A 131 7.17 5.67 -6.82
CA TYR A 131 8.00 5.95 -5.66
C TYR A 131 7.19 5.73 -4.40
N SER A 132 7.70 4.93 -3.46
CA SER A 132 7.07 4.69 -2.17
C SER A 132 7.77 5.48 -1.07
N ILE A 133 6.96 6.09 -0.21
CA ILE A 133 7.35 6.90 0.92
C ILE A 133 6.87 6.19 2.18
N GLU A 134 7.81 5.69 2.98
CA GLU A 134 7.54 5.26 4.34
C GLU A 134 7.93 6.39 5.29
N ALA A 135 7.06 6.72 6.24
CA ALA A 135 7.29 7.79 7.18
C ALA A 135 7.18 7.31 8.64
N SER A 136 7.85 8.05 9.50
CA SER A 136 7.82 7.93 10.95
C SER A 136 7.72 9.32 11.58
N GLY A 137 7.08 9.42 12.74
CA GLY A 137 6.84 10.70 13.42
C GLY A 137 5.73 11.53 12.78
N ASP A 138 5.67 12.80 13.17
CA ASP A 138 4.65 13.75 12.70
C ASP A 138 5.02 14.35 11.34
N THR A 139 4.09 14.34 10.40
CA THR A 139 4.32 14.92 9.07
C THR A 139 4.43 16.46 9.16
N PRO A 140 5.42 17.09 8.52
CA PRO A 140 5.53 18.55 8.48
C PRO A 140 4.30 19.18 7.83
N GLY A 141 3.96 20.40 8.25
CA GLY A 141 2.83 21.14 7.67
C GLY A 141 3.00 21.52 6.19
N ALA A 142 4.16 21.27 5.58
CA ALA A 142 4.42 21.41 4.16
C ALA A 142 5.58 20.51 3.71
N LEU A 143 5.39 19.85 2.57
CA LEU A 143 6.35 19.01 1.86
C LEU A 143 6.47 19.48 0.40
N VAL A 144 7.66 19.33 -0.18
CA VAL A 144 7.85 19.46 -1.64
C VAL A 144 8.17 18.12 -2.25
N TYR A 145 7.38 17.74 -3.23
CA TYR A 145 7.60 16.56 -4.06
C TYR A 145 8.25 17.00 -5.35
N SER A 146 9.40 16.43 -5.69
CA SER A 146 10.15 16.80 -6.91
C SER A 146 10.53 15.55 -7.70
N ILE A 147 9.74 15.23 -8.71
CA ILE A 147 9.93 14.06 -9.58
C ILE A 147 10.59 14.47 -10.87
N HIS A 148 11.64 13.75 -11.28
CA HIS A 148 12.30 13.93 -12.56
C HIS A 148 11.39 13.48 -13.72
N ILE A 149 11.28 14.30 -14.75
CA ILE A 149 10.53 13.98 -15.96
C ILE A 149 11.33 12.98 -16.80
N PRO A 150 10.82 11.77 -17.07
CA PRO A 150 11.50 10.78 -17.90
C PRO A 150 11.81 11.33 -19.29
N GLY A 151 13.02 11.10 -19.80
CA GLY A 151 13.44 11.62 -21.12
C GLY A 151 12.67 11.06 -22.30
N ASN A 152 11.94 9.96 -22.12
CA ASN A 152 11.06 9.32 -23.10
C ASN A 152 9.60 9.81 -23.01
N ALA A 153 9.29 10.78 -22.14
CA ALA A 153 7.96 11.35 -22.05
C ALA A 153 7.57 12.02 -23.39
N PRO A 154 6.42 11.67 -24.00
CA PRO A 154 6.02 12.20 -25.30
C PRO A 154 5.81 13.72 -25.30
N ASP A 155 5.28 14.25 -24.19
CA ASP A 155 5.07 15.67 -23.95
C ASP A 155 5.08 15.93 -22.44
N ARG A 156 5.79 16.97 -22.01
CA ARG A 156 5.93 17.34 -20.59
C ARG A 156 4.66 17.98 -20.05
N ASP A 157 3.92 18.66 -20.93
CA ASP A 157 2.70 19.39 -20.57
C ASP A 157 1.51 18.46 -20.36
N LEU A 158 1.65 17.19 -20.77
CA LEU A 158 0.63 16.15 -20.59
C LEU A 158 0.89 15.25 -19.38
N LEU A 159 1.93 15.55 -18.59
CA LEU A 159 2.27 14.81 -17.39
C LEU A 159 1.66 15.46 -16.16
N ASP A 160 0.97 14.63 -15.38
CA ASP A 160 0.35 15.01 -14.13
C ASP A 160 0.96 14.17 -13.00
N LEU A 161 1.15 14.80 -11.83
CA LEU A 161 1.56 14.12 -10.62
C LEU A 161 0.33 13.55 -9.92
N TYR A 162 0.41 12.27 -9.54
CA TYR A 162 -0.60 11.65 -8.70
C TYR A 162 0.05 11.04 -7.45
N GLY A 163 -0.67 11.16 -6.34
CA GLY A 163 -0.34 10.54 -5.06
C GLY A 163 -1.38 9.48 -4.71
N TRP A 164 -0.93 8.35 -4.20
CA TRP A 164 -1.77 7.31 -3.63
C TRP A 164 -2.09 7.64 -2.18
N GLN A 165 -3.38 7.57 -1.84
CA GLN A 165 -3.87 7.77 -0.49
C GLN A 165 -4.45 6.46 0.06
N ASP A 166 -3.81 5.91 1.09
CA ASP A 166 -4.23 4.65 1.70
C ASP A 166 -5.64 4.71 2.32
N GLU A 167 -6.08 5.85 2.84
CA GLU A 167 -7.41 6.00 3.44
C GLU A 167 -8.53 5.90 2.42
N THR A 168 -8.33 6.48 1.23
CA THR A 168 -9.34 6.48 0.15
C THR A 168 -9.12 5.33 -0.83
N GLN A 169 -7.99 4.62 -0.73
CA GLN A 169 -7.56 3.58 -1.66
C GLN A 169 -7.64 4.07 -3.12
N SER A 170 -7.16 5.29 -3.36
CA SER A 170 -7.27 5.92 -4.67
C SER A 170 -6.06 6.79 -5.02
N TRP A 171 -5.84 6.97 -6.32
CA TRP A 171 -4.90 7.94 -6.86
C TRP A 171 -5.57 9.31 -6.91
N GLU A 172 -4.95 10.29 -6.25
CA GLU A 172 -5.39 11.67 -6.19
C GLU A 172 -4.44 12.56 -6.99
N PHE A 173 -5.02 13.51 -7.73
CA PHE A 173 -4.24 14.50 -8.47
C PHE A 173 -3.53 15.44 -7.49
N VAL A 174 -2.23 15.63 -7.70
CA VAL A 174 -1.42 16.56 -6.93
C VAL A 174 -0.99 17.70 -7.84
N ALA A 175 -1.44 18.92 -7.52
CA ALA A 175 -1.11 20.09 -8.33
C ALA A 175 0.40 20.33 -8.34
N ALA A 176 1.01 20.18 -9.52
CA ALA A 176 2.44 20.30 -9.73
C ALA A 176 2.73 21.31 -10.85
N GLN A 177 3.93 21.89 -10.82
CA GLN A 177 4.45 22.78 -11.86
C GLN A 177 5.75 22.22 -12.43
N VAL A 178 5.97 22.46 -13.71
CA VAL A 178 7.23 22.07 -14.37
C VAL A 178 8.32 23.07 -13.99
N VAL A 179 9.36 22.58 -13.35
CA VAL A 179 10.59 23.32 -13.03
C VAL A 179 11.75 22.61 -13.70
N GLU A 180 12.30 23.23 -14.76
CA GLU A 180 13.37 22.65 -15.59
C GLU A 180 13.00 21.28 -16.21
N ASN A 181 13.48 20.18 -15.62
CA ASN A 181 13.18 18.80 -16.03
C ASN A 181 12.51 18.00 -14.90
N ARG A 182 11.77 18.69 -14.02
CA ARG A 182 11.11 18.11 -12.86
C ARG A 182 9.67 18.62 -12.78
N LEU A 183 8.78 17.79 -12.24
CA LEU A 183 7.48 18.21 -11.74
C LEU A 183 7.60 18.42 -10.23
N GLU A 184 7.30 19.64 -9.79
CA GLU A 184 7.36 20.02 -8.38
C GLU A 184 5.98 20.37 -7.85
N ALA A 185 5.61 19.76 -6.73
CA ALA A 185 4.38 20.04 -6.01
C ALA A 185 4.70 20.40 -4.56
N THR A 186 3.99 21.38 -4.01
CA THR A 186 4.00 21.69 -2.59
C THR A 186 2.66 21.27 -1.99
N THR A 187 2.69 20.43 -0.97
CA THR A 187 1.50 19.84 -0.34
C THR A 187 1.71 19.68 1.17
N ASP A 188 0.63 19.71 1.94
CA ASP A 188 0.61 19.36 3.37
C ASP A 188 0.24 17.89 3.61
N THR A 189 -0.08 17.16 2.54
CA THR A 189 -0.50 15.77 2.58
C THR A 189 0.69 14.85 2.28
N LEU A 190 0.86 13.81 3.10
CA LEU A 190 1.83 12.75 2.85
C LEU A 190 1.16 11.60 2.08
N TYR A 191 1.54 11.44 0.81
CA TYR A 191 1.12 10.34 -0.04
C TYR A 191 2.10 9.16 0.09
N GLN A 192 1.60 7.94 0.29
CA GLN A 192 2.45 6.76 0.50
C GLN A 192 3.13 6.30 -0.79
N HIS A 193 2.50 6.57 -1.93
CA HIS A 193 3.09 6.35 -3.25
C HIS A 193 2.86 7.55 -4.15
N VAL A 194 3.84 7.88 -4.99
CA VAL A 194 3.72 8.97 -5.96
C VAL A 194 4.26 8.54 -7.32
N ALA A 195 3.61 9.01 -8.38
CA ALA A 195 4.06 8.74 -9.75
C ALA A 195 3.53 9.78 -10.74
N LEU A 196 4.16 9.83 -11.92
CA LEU A 196 3.70 10.61 -13.05
C LEU A 196 2.81 9.77 -13.95
N PHE A 197 1.66 10.35 -14.29
CA PHE A 197 0.73 9.79 -15.25
C PHE A 197 0.58 10.73 -16.44
N GLN A 198 0.21 10.17 -17.57
CA GLN A 198 -0.25 10.91 -18.73
C GLN A 198 -1.72 10.61 -18.93
N ALA A 199 -2.50 11.64 -19.28
CA ALA A 199 -3.86 11.42 -19.77
C ALA A 199 -3.81 10.55 -21.04
N ALA A 200 -4.32 9.32 -20.94
CA ALA A 200 -4.47 8.44 -22.08
C ALA A 200 -5.58 9.02 -22.99
N PRO A 201 -5.40 8.99 -24.32
CA PRO A 201 -6.46 9.40 -25.23
C PRO A 201 -7.70 8.55 -24.98
N ASP A 202 -8.79 9.18 -24.52
CA ASP A 202 -10.07 8.49 -24.45
C ASP A 202 -10.55 8.23 -25.88
N THR A 203 -10.86 6.98 -26.21
CA THR A 203 -11.42 6.65 -27.52
C THR A 203 -12.76 7.36 -27.65
N PRO A 204 -12.95 8.26 -28.63
CA PRO A 204 -14.17 9.04 -28.73
C PRO A 204 -15.37 8.11 -28.88
N ARG A 205 -16.36 8.27 -27.99
CA ARG A 205 -17.62 7.52 -28.06
C ARG A 205 -18.60 8.22 -28.98
N VAL A 206 -18.84 7.62 -30.14
CA VAL A 206 -19.87 8.07 -31.09
C VAL A 206 -21.13 7.22 -30.89
N VAL A 207 -22.25 7.87 -30.58
CA VAL A 207 -23.57 7.27 -30.47
C VAL A 207 -24.37 7.59 -31.72
N VAL A 208 -24.85 6.57 -32.43
CA VAL A 208 -25.75 6.73 -33.57
C VAL A 208 -27.15 6.27 -33.18
N SER A 209 -28.06 7.22 -33.00
CA SER A 209 -29.49 6.96 -32.82
C SER A 209 -30.23 6.98 -34.15
N TYR A 210 -31.16 6.06 -34.34
CA TYR A 210 -32.00 6.02 -35.54
C TYR A 210 -33.40 5.48 -35.23
N ASP A 211 -34.37 5.95 -36.01
CA ASP A 211 -35.79 5.68 -35.79
C ASP A 211 -36.22 4.33 -36.41
N VAL A 212 -37.40 3.82 -36.04
CA VAL A 212 -37.95 2.54 -36.57
C VAL A 212 -38.18 2.57 -38.08
N THR A 213 -38.30 3.76 -38.64
CA THR A 213 -38.44 3.98 -40.09
C THR A 213 -37.11 3.98 -40.84
N GLN A 214 -35.99 3.91 -40.11
CA GLN A 214 -34.64 3.97 -40.66
C GLN A 214 -33.93 2.63 -40.50
N VAL A 215 -33.04 2.34 -41.46
CA VAL A 215 -32.13 1.20 -41.39
C VAL A 215 -30.73 1.74 -41.10
N LEU A 216 -30.01 1.13 -40.15
CA LEU A 216 -28.62 1.48 -39.92
C LEU A 216 -27.80 1.17 -41.18
N ASN A 217 -27.21 2.20 -41.79
CA ASN A 217 -26.34 2.03 -42.95
C ASN A 217 -24.89 1.75 -42.53
N ALA A 218 -24.09 1.16 -43.42
CA ALA A 218 -22.72 0.74 -43.14
C ALA A 218 -21.80 1.90 -42.75
N ASN A 219 -21.97 3.09 -43.33
CA ASN A 219 -21.14 4.25 -43.00
C ASN A 219 -21.38 4.72 -41.56
N ALA A 220 -22.64 4.79 -41.14
CA ALA A 220 -23.02 5.14 -39.78
C ALA A 220 -22.61 4.04 -38.78
N ALA A 221 -22.75 2.77 -39.16
CA ALA A 221 -22.31 1.63 -38.36
C ALA A 221 -20.79 1.64 -38.12
N ASN A 222 -20.00 1.95 -39.15
CA ASN A 222 -18.53 1.99 -39.06
C ASN A 222 -18.01 3.18 -38.23
N ALA A 223 -18.79 4.26 -38.14
CA ALA A 223 -18.44 5.43 -37.33
C ALA A 223 -18.90 5.31 -35.87
N ALA A 224 -19.81 4.37 -35.57
CA ALA A 224 -20.42 4.23 -34.26
C ALA A 224 -19.57 3.38 -33.32
N THR A 225 -19.45 3.82 -32.06
CA THR A 225 -19.05 2.96 -30.94
C THR A 225 -20.28 2.35 -30.25
N ILE A 226 -21.41 3.03 -30.35
CA ILE A 226 -22.70 2.61 -29.80
C ILE A 226 -23.78 2.92 -30.83
N VAL A 227 -24.63 1.95 -31.13
CA VAL A 227 -25.83 2.14 -31.94
C VAL A 227 -27.06 2.07 -31.05
N ALA A 228 -27.99 2.98 -31.27
CA ALA A 228 -29.15 3.18 -30.41
C ALA A 228 -30.45 3.09 -31.24
N PRO A 229 -30.88 1.87 -31.60
CA PRO A 229 -32.14 1.68 -32.33
C PRO A 229 -33.34 2.07 -31.47
N ALA A 230 -34.22 2.91 -32.02
CA ALA A 230 -35.51 3.19 -31.41
C ALA A 230 -36.52 2.07 -31.69
N GLY A 231 -37.70 2.17 -31.06
CA GLY A 231 -38.86 1.32 -31.36
C GLY A 231 -39.42 0.53 -30.19
N LEU A 232 -38.83 0.70 -29.01
CA LEU A 232 -39.39 0.19 -27.77
C LEU A 232 -40.20 1.27 -27.05
N GLN A 233 -41.34 0.87 -26.51
CA GLN A 233 -42.25 1.74 -25.73
C GLN A 233 -42.72 1.02 -24.46
N PRO A 234 -42.81 1.71 -23.32
CA PRO A 234 -43.43 1.17 -22.13
C PRO A 234 -44.95 1.09 -22.31
N THR A 235 -45.57 0.16 -21.59
CA THR A 235 -47.03 0.01 -21.50
C THR A 235 -47.51 0.43 -20.10
N LEU A 236 -48.81 0.70 -19.95
CA LEU A 236 -49.44 1.04 -18.66
C LEU A 236 -49.22 -0.04 -17.58
N ASP A 237 -48.97 -1.29 -17.99
CA ASP A 237 -48.68 -2.42 -17.09
C ASP A 237 -47.17 -2.58 -16.80
N GLY A 238 -46.32 -1.64 -17.22
CA GLY A 238 -44.87 -1.66 -16.99
C GLY A 238 -44.07 -2.60 -17.90
N LYS A 239 -44.69 -3.20 -18.93
CA LYS A 239 -43.99 -4.00 -19.94
C LYS A 239 -43.43 -3.12 -21.05
N VAL A 240 -42.33 -3.55 -21.67
CA VAL A 240 -41.78 -2.93 -22.88
C VAL A 240 -42.26 -3.70 -24.11
N ILE A 241 -42.87 -3.00 -25.06
CA ILE A 241 -43.37 -3.55 -26.32
C ILE A 241 -42.71 -2.85 -27.51
N GLY A 242 -42.88 -3.42 -28.70
CA GLY A 242 -42.36 -2.87 -29.95
C GLY A 242 -41.23 -3.71 -30.55
N SER A 243 -40.57 -3.16 -31.56
CA SER A 243 -39.46 -3.81 -32.25
C SER A 243 -38.39 -2.78 -32.55
N LEU A 244 -37.13 -3.18 -32.40
CA LEU A 244 -35.98 -2.31 -32.65
C LEU A 244 -35.86 -2.01 -34.15
N ALA A 245 -35.45 -0.78 -34.44
CA ALA A 245 -35.06 -0.37 -35.77
C ALA A 245 -33.98 -1.33 -36.34
N PRO A 246 -34.10 -1.75 -37.61
CA PRO A 246 -33.26 -2.81 -38.19
C PRO A 246 -31.89 -2.31 -38.65
N GLY A 247 -30.99 -3.26 -38.93
CA GLY A 247 -29.69 -3.00 -39.58
C GLY A 247 -28.48 -3.03 -38.65
N PHE A 248 -28.68 -3.25 -37.35
CA PHE A 248 -27.59 -3.55 -36.42
C PHE A 248 -27.28 -5.06 -36.38
N ASP A 249 -26.05 -5.40 -36.04
CA ASP A 249 -25.56 -6.76 -35.77
C ASP A 249 -24.91 -6.76 -34.38
N THR A 250 -25.32 -7.71 -33.53
CA THR A 250 -24.79 -7.86 -32.17
C THR A 250 -23.35 -8.37 -32.13
N ASN A 251 -22.81 -8.84 -33.25
CA ASN A 251 -21.42 -9.29 -33.38
C ASN A 251 -20.51 -8.23 -34.04
N ALA A 252 -21.01 -7.03 -34.31
CA ALA A 252 -20.22 -5.94 -34.85
C ALA A 252 -19.32 -5.28 -33.79
N GLY A 253 -18.42 -4.40 -34.23
CA GLY A 253 -17.49 -3.66 -33.36
C GLY A 253 -18.12 -2.53 -32.52
N TYR A 254 -19.45 -2.45 -32.43
CA TYR A 254 -20.17 -1.46 -31.65
C TYR A 254 -21.08 -2.12 -30.61
N LEU A 255 -21.45 -1.37 -29.57
CA LEU A 255 -22.45 -1.80 -28.59
C LEU A 255 -23.86 -1.46 -29.07
N VAL A 256 -24.85 -2.29 -28.74
CA VAL A 256 -26.26 -2.01 -29.01
C VAL A 256 -26.94 -1.53 -27.74
N MET A 257 -27.44 -0.30 -27.74
CA MET A 257 -28.12 0.33 -26.61
C MET A 257 -29.51 0.83 -27.03
N PRO A 258 -30.57 0.01 -26.91
CA PRO A 258 -31.92 0.39 -27.31
C PRO A 258 -32.43 1.67 -26.67
N ILE A 259 -33.16 2.48 -27.43
CA ILE A 259 -33.86 3.66 -26.91
C ILE A 259 -35.32 3.28 -26.64
N ILE A 260 -35.75 3.49 -25.40
CA ILE A 260 -37.15 3.43 -25.00
C ILE A 260 -37.71 4.85 -25.07
N ARG A 261 -38.82 5.05 -25.78
CA ARG A 261 -39.52 6.35 -25.84
C ARG A 261 -40.87 6.25 -25.16
N ASP A 262 -41.21 7.28 -24.40
CA ASP A 262 -42.52 7.52 -23.82
C ASP A 262 -43.12 8.73 -24.55
N PHE A 263 -44.33 8.59 -25.10
CA PHE A 263 -45.01 9.62 -25.88
C PHE A 263 -46.30 10.04 -25.19
#